data_AF-A0A417QVN6-F1
#
_entry.id   AF-A0A417QVN6-F1
#
_cell.length_a   1.000
_cell.length_b   1.000
_cell.length_c   1.000
_cell.angle_alpha   90.00
_cell.angle_beta   90.00
_cell.angle_gamma   90.00
#
_symmetry.space_group_name_H-M   'P 1'
#
loop_
_entity.id
_entity.type
_entity.pdbx_description
1 polymer ?
#
loop_
_entity_poly.entity_id
_entity_poly.type
_entity_poly.pdbx_seq_one_letter_code
_entity_poly.pdbx_strand_id
1 'polypeptide(L)'
;MYEALKHAGVDASYLPEVRKGHFLIGKTRDGVPVMGSIGDNQASLFGSVRDLEDTVLLNVGTGSQISFVSEEFVECGGSVELRPCTESSYILVGASLCGGRAYAMLEQFYREVSGTDSGAKMYSRMQEQAEDFLEKYGKEAVWKVDTAFSGTRSDPSRRGMITGIGVWSGTLCGESINKITGNLECILSMRMKCTVISR
;
A
#
# COMPACT_ATOMS: atom_id res chain seq x y z
N MET A 1 13.29 -23.13 -0.52
CA MET A 1 12.79 -22.78 0.83
C MET A 1 13.32 -23.74 1.90
N TYR A 2 12.99 -25.04 1.88
CA TYR A 2 13.44 -26.01 2.90
C TYR A 2 14.96 -26.09 3.07
N GLU A 3 15.73 -26.02 1.98
CA GLU A 3 17.18 -26.02 2.07
C GLU A 3 17.73 -24.77 2.76
N ALA A 4 17.17 -23.58 2.48
CA ALA A 4 17.56 -22.34 3.18
C ALA A 4 17.23 -22.40 4.68
N LEU A 5 16.08 -23.00 5.05
CA LEU A 5 15.69 -23.19 6.45
C LEU A 5 16.63 -24.14 7.18
N LYS A 6 17.00 -25.26 6.56
CA LYS A 6 18.00 -26.19 7.14
C LYS A 6 19.36 -25.52 7.33
N HIS A 7 19.82 -24.72 6.36
CA HIS A 7 21.07 -23.95 6.49
C HIS A 7 21.01 -22.93 7.62
N ALA A 8 19.84 -22.38 7.92
CA ALA A 8 19.60 -21.50 9.07
C ALA A 8 19.48 -22.26 10.41
N GLY A 9 19.64 -23.59 10.42
CA GLY A 9 19.51 -24.43 11.62
C GLY A 9 18.06 -24.72 12.04
N VAL A 10 17.09 -24.45 11.16
CA VAL A 10 15.67 -24.73 11.44
C VAL A 10 15.41 -26.22 11.22
N ASP A 11 14.89 -26.89 12.25
CA ASP A 11 14.36 -28.24 12.13
C ASP A 11 13.02 -28.21 11.39
N ALA A 12 13.05 -28.66 10.13
CA ALA A 12 11.91 -28.66 9.25
C ALA A 12 10.77 -29.59 9.71
N SER A 13 11.02 -30.51 10.65
CA SER A 13 9.98 -31.41 11.18
C SER A 13 8.90 -30.68 12.00
N TYR A 14 9.21 -29.48 12.50
CA TYR A 14 8.26 -28.63 13.22
C TYR A 14 7.43 -27.71 12.30
N LEU A 15 7.72 -27.69 10.99
CA LEU A 15 7.00 -26.84 10.06
C LEU A 15 5.63 -27.45 9.72
N PRO A 16 4.57 -26.63 9.64
CA PRO A 16 3.27 -27.11 9.20
C PRO A 16 3.32 -27.54 7.75
N GLU A 17 2.43 -28.45 7.38
CA GLU A 17 2.23 -28.82 5.99
C GLU A 17 1.74 -27.61 5.18
N VAL A 18 2.40 -27.32 4.06
CA VAL A 18 2.03 -26.22 3.16
C VAL A 18 1.22 -26.76 1.99
N ARG A 19 0.06 -26.13 1.74
CA ARG A 19 -0.82 -26.43 0.60
C ARG A 19 -0.92 -25.21 -0.32
N LYS A 20 -1.15 -25.44 -1.61
CA LYS A 20 -1.34 -24.37 -2.59
C LYS A 20 -2.76 -23.77 -2.53
N GLY A 21 -3.77 -24.63 -2.36
CA GLY A 21 -5.18 -24.23 -2.33
C GLY A 21 -5.77 -24.19 -0.93
N HIS A 22 -6.99 -23.67 -0.83
CA HIS A 22 -7.79 -23.75 0.37
C HIS A 22 -8.24 -25.19 0.62
N PHE A 23 -8.11 -25.66 1.86
CA PHE A 23 -8.41 -27.04 2.21
C PHE A 23 -9.12 -27.11 3.56
N LEU A 24 -9.82 -28.21 3.82
CA LEU A 24 -10.41 -28.50 5.11
C LEU A 24 -9.33 -29.10 6.01
N ILE A 25 -9.02 -28.45 7.14
CA ILE A 25 -8.09 -28.97 8.16
C ILE A 25 -8.76 -30.11 8.94
N GLY A 26 -10.05 -29.96 9.24
CA GLY A 26 -10.78 -30.93 10.04
C GLY A 26 -12.17 -30.45 10.43
N LYS A 27 -12.68 -31.00 11.54
CA LYS A 27 -13.96 -30.60 12.14
C LYS A 27 -13.79 -30.33 13.63
N THR A 28 -14.59 -29.42 14.18
CA THR A 28 -14.72 -29.25 15.63
C THR A 28 -15.36 -30.49 16.26
N ARG A 29 -15.40 -30.55 17.61
CA ARG A 29 -16.07 -31.64 18.34
C ARG A 29 -17.55 -31.78 17.97
N ASP A 30 -18.22 -30.67 17.67
CA ASP A 30 -19.62 -30.62 17.27
C ASP A 30 -19.82 -30.83 15.76
N GLY A 31 -18.76 -31.17 15.02
CA GLY A 31 -18.83 -31.49 13.59
C GLY A 31 -18.74 -30.30 12.64
N VAL A 32 -18.45 -29.09 13.13
CA VAL A 32 -18.33 -27.87 12.29
C VAL A 32 -17.03 -27.93 11.47
N PRO A 33 -17.09 -27.78 10.13
CA PRO A 33 -15.89 -27.74 9.29
C PRO A 33 -14.92 -26.61 9.65
N VAL A 34 -13.63 -26.90 9.69
CA VAL A 34 -12.54 -25.94 9.91
C VAL A 34 -11.66 -25.89 8.67
N MET A 35 -11.55 -24.71 8.07
CA MET A 35 -10.75 -24.46 6.86
C MET A 35 -9.33 -24.03 7.21
N GLY A 36 -8.41 -24.28 6.27
CA GLY A 36 -7.07 -23.70 6.23
C GLY A 36 -7.13 -22.19 6.40
N SER A 37 -6.32 -21.66 7.32
CA SER A 37 -6.26 -20.21 7.50
C SER A 37 -5.67 -19.53 6.26
N ILE A 38 -6.14 -18.33 6.00
CA ILE A 38 -5.57 -17.41 5.01
C ILE A 38 -4.96 -16.21 5.74
N GLY A 39 -4.01 -15.55 5.08
CA GLY A 39 -3.45 -14.30 5.59
C GLY A 39 -4.49 -13.18 5.65
N ASP A 40 -4.27 -12.20 6.52
CA ASP A 40 -5.15 -11.04 6.71
C ASP A 40 -5.31 -10.20 5.42
N ASN A 41 -4.22 -9.97 4.69
CA ASN A 41 -4.26 -9.26 3.42
C ASN A 41 -4.98 -10.06 2.31
N GLN A 42 -4.84 -11.38 2.29
CA GLN A 42 -5.61 -12.25 1.38
C GLN A 42 -7.11 -12.17 1.72
N ALA A 43 -7.46 -12.28 3.00
CA ALA A 43 -8.84 -12.16 3.47
C ALA A 43 -9.45 -10.79 3.12
N SER A 44 -8.68 -9.72 3.33
CA SER A 44 -9.07 -8.36 2.95
C SER A 44 -9.33 -8.23 1.45
N LEU A 45 -8.51 -8.86 0.60
CA LEU A 45 -8.71 -8.85 -0.84
C LEU A 45 -10.02 -9.56 -1.21
N PHE A 46 -10.17 -10.82 -0.80
CA PHE A 46 -11.37 -11.62 -1.09
C PHE A 46 -12.66 -10.99 -0.57
N GLY A 47 -12.60 -10.30 0.57
CA GLY A 47 -13.75 -9.61 1.15
C GLY A 47 -14.11 -8.28 0.48
N SER A 48 -13.23 -7.69 -0.33
CA SER A 48 -13.42 -6.33 -0.85
C SER A 48 -13.63 -6.25 -2.36
N VAL A 49 -13.14 -7.23 -3.13
CA VAL A 49 -13.19 -7.18 -4.60
C VAL A 49 -14.26 -8.11 -5.16
N ARG A 50 -14.89 -7.69 -6.26
CA ARG A 50 -15.88 -8.52 -6.98
C ARG A 50 -15.24 -9.41 -8.03
N ASP A 51 -14.20 -8.89 -8.68
CA ASP A 51 -13.42 -9.57 -9.71
C ASP A 51 -11.95 -9.51 -9.30
N LEU A 52 -11.33 -10.66 -9.07
CA LEU A 52 -9.94 -10.71 -8.61
C LEU A 52 -8.96 -10.32 -9.71
N GLU A 53 -9.29 -10.59 -10.97
CA GLU A 53 -8.38 -10.42 -12.11
C GLU A 53 -8.37 -8.98 -12.62
N ASP A 54 -9.49 -8.27 -12.51
CA ASP A 54 -9.63 -6.89 -13.02
C ASP A 54 -9.78 -5.83 -11.91
N THR A 55 -9.56 -6.20 -10.63
CA THR A 55 -9.64 -5.24 -9.53
C THR A 55 -8.29 -5.03 -8.85
N VAL A 56 -7.98 -3.75 -8.64
CA VAL A 56 -6.89 -3.30 -7.77
C VAL A 56 -7.48 -2.87 -6.43
N LEU A 57 -7.02 -3.48 -5.34
CA LEU A 57 -7.40 -3.08 -3.98
C LEU A 57 -6.36 -2.12 -3.40
N LEU A 58 -6.81 -0.96 -2.94
CA LEU A 58 -6.00 0.00 -2.19
C LEU A 58 -6.50 0.09 -0.74
N ASN A 59 -5.68 -0.40 0.18
CA ASN A 59 -5.91 -0.28 1.62
C ASN A 59 -5.09 0.89 2.18
N VAL A 60 -5.76 1.89 2.73
CA VAL A 60 -5.12 3.06 3.35
C VAL A 60 -5.33 3.01 4.86
N GLY A 61 -4.25 2.78 5.60
CA GLY A 61 -4.18 2.84 7.06
C GLY A 61 -3.06 3.77 7.51
N THR A 62 -2.31 3.47 8.57
CA THR A 62 -1.09 4.21 8.91
C THR A 62 -0.05 4.12 7.79
N GLY A 63 0.19 2.89 7.30
CA GLY A 63 0.83 2.64 6.01
C GLY A 63 -0.22 2.60 4.89
N SER A 64 0.18 2.17 3.71
CA SER A 64 -0.78 1.82 2.65
C SER A 64 -0.32 0.54 1.98
N GLN A 65 -1.30 -0.21 1.49
CA GLN A 65 -1.05 -1.42 0.71
C GLN A 65 -1.87 -1.35 -0.56
N ILE A 66 -1.27 -1.78 -1.65
CA ILE A 66 -1.96 -2.06 -2.89
C ILE A 66 -1.84 -3.54 -3.19
N SER A 67 -2.91 -4.15 -3.67
CA SER A 67 -2.98 -5.57 -3.98
C SER A 67 -3.68 -5.75 -5.33
N PHE A 68 -3.13 -6.60 -6.19
CA PHE A 68 -3.81 -7.07 -7.41
C PHE A 68 -3.42 -8.52 -7.68
N VAL A 69 -4.29 -9.27 -8.35
CA VAL A 69 -4.05 -10.69 -8.64
C VAL A 69 -3.36 -10.85 -9.99
N SER A 70 -2.47 -11.83 -10.08
CA SER A 70 -1.86 -12.29 -11.31
C SER A 70 -1.85 -13.80 -11.35
N GLU A 71 -2.13 -14.40 -12.50
CA GLU A 71 -1.96 -15.84 -12.72
C GLU A 71 -0.48 -16.23 -12.94
N GLU A 72 0.36 -15.25 -13.26
CA GLU A 72 1.77 -15.46 -13.52
C GLU A 72 2.59 -15.32 -12.23
N PHE A 73 3.54 -16.24 -12.06
CA PHE A 73 4.56 -16.08 -11.05
C PHE A 73 5.57 -15.03 -11.51
N VAL A 74 5.67 -13.93 -10.76
CA VAL A 74 6.64 -12.86 -11.03
C VAL A 74 7.63 -12.79 -9.87
N GLU A 75 8.92 -12.95 -10.18
CA GLU A 75 9.96 -12.75 -9.17
C GLU A 75 9.99 -11.27 -8.76
N CYS A 76 9.71 -11.02 -7.48
CA CYS A 76 9.59 -9.68 -6.94
C CYS A 76 10.82 -9.29 -6.10
N GLY A 77 11.19 -8.01 -6.15
CA GLY A 77 12.27 -7.45 -5.35
C GLY A 77 11.94 -6.06 -4.83
N GLY A 78 12.56 -5.69 -3.70
CA GLY A 78 12.41 -4.38 -3.09
C GLY A 78 11.08 -4.21 -2.35
N SER A 79 10.20 -3.34 -2.86
CA SER A 79 8.97 -2.89 -2.19
C SER A 79 7.71 -3.68 -2.60
N VAL A 80 7.87 -4.70 -3.43
CA VAL A 80 6.77 -5.56 -3.91
C VAL A 80 6.99 -6.97 -3.37
N GLU A 81 5.94 -7.54 -2.81
CA GLU A 81 5.90 -8.92 -2.33
C GLU A 81 4.92 -9.72 -3.19
N LEU A 82 5.32 -10.92 -3.60
CA LEU A 82 4.41 -11.88 -4.22
C LEU A 82 3.89 -12.83 -3.13
N ARG A 83 2.57 -12.97 -3.04
CA ARG A 83 1.91 -13.86 -2.09
C ARG A 83 1.05 -14.88 -2.84
N PRO A 84 0.86 -16.10 -2.35
CA PRO A 84 -0.14 -17.01 -2.92
C PRO A 84 -1.54 -16.38 -2.88
N CYS A 85 -2.42 -16.71 -3.82
CA CYS A 85 -3.82 -16.29 -3.81
C CYS A 85 -4.74 -17.52 -3.88
N THR A 86 -4.77 -18.18 -5.03
CA THR A 86 -5.43 -19.46 -5.26
C THR A 86 -4.41 -20.51 -5.73
N GLU A 87 -4.87 -21.68 -6.17
CA GLU A 87 -3.96 -22.72 -6.68
C GLU A 87 -3.15 -22.30 -7.90
N SER A 88 -3.68 -21.37 -8.71
CA SER A 88 -3.13 -20.92 -9.99
C SER A 88 -2.84 -19.42 -10.03
N SER A 89 -2.94 -18.71 -8.91
CA SER A 89 -2.74 -17.26 -8.90
C SER A 89 -2.04 -16.74 -7.65
N TYR A 90 -1.54 -15.52 -7.78
CA TYR A 90 -0.72 -14.82 -6.82
C TYR A 90 -1.26 -13.40 -6.59
N ILE A 91 -1.01 -12.85 -5.41
CA ILE A 91 -1.27 -11.46 -5.08
C ILE A 91 0.05 -10.70 -5.14
N LEU A 92 0.11 -9.69 -6.00
CA LEU A 92 1.19 -8.71 -6.01
C LEU A 92 0.83 -7.61 -5.02
N VAL A 93 1.65 -7.49 -3.98
CA VAL A 93 1.42 -6.55 -2.88
C VAL A 93 2.52 -5.50 -2.84
N GLY A 94 2.14 -4.25 -3.06
CA GLY A 94 2.98 -3.10 -2.79
C GLY A 94 2.65 -2.51 -1.43
N ALA A 95 3.63 -2.29 -0.56
CA ALA A 95 3.40 -1.71 0.76
C ALA A 95 4.25 -0.46 1.00
N SER A 96 3.61 0.68 1.25
CA SER A 96 4.25 1.91 1.70
C SER A 96 4.17 2.05 3.22
N LEU A 97 5.24 2.56 3.82
CA LEU A 97 5.32 2.83 5.26
C LEU A 97 4.51 4.08 5.66
N CYS A 98 4.25 4.97 4.71
CA CYS A 98 3.64 6.28 4.95
C CYS A 98 2.40 6.48 4.05
N GLY A 99 1.32 5.78 4.38
CA GLY A 99 -0.01 6.01 3.80
C GLY A 99 -0.72 7.13 4.53
N GLY A 100 -1.70 6.79 5.36
CA GLY A 100 -2.43 7.76 6.20
C GLY A 100 -1.55 8.50 7.21
N ARG A 101 -0.36 7.98 7.57
CA ARG A 101 0.62 8.73 8.38
C ARG A 101 1.07 10.03 7.69
N ALA A 102 1.27 10.01 6.37
CA ALA A 102 1.57 11.22 5.61
C ALA A 102 0.38 12.19 5.63
N TYR A 103 -0.85 11.66 5.64
CA TYR A 103 -2.06 12.46 5.76
C TYR A 103 -2.13 13.17 7.11
N ALA A 104 -1.95 12.42 8.19
CA ALA A 104 -1.93 12.91 9.57
C ALA A 104 -0.80 13.92 9.84
N MET A 105 0.39 13.71 9.26
CA MET A 105 1.52 14.63 9.43
C MET A 105 1.21 16.03 8.88
N LEU A 106 0.60 16.13 7.69
CA LEU A 106 0.20 17.45 7.16
C LEU A 106 -0.92 18.06 8.00
N GLU A 107 -1.83 17.25 8.51
CA GLU A 107 -2.92 17.75 9.36
C GLU A 107 -2.36 18.37 10.64
N GLN A 108 -1.37 17.72 11.24
CA GLN A 108 -0.62 18.26 12.36
C GLN A 108 0.10 19.56 11.98
N PHE A 109 0.78 19.61 10.84
CA PHE A 109 1.41 20.84 10.35
C PHE A 109 0.39 21.99 10.20
N TYR A 110 -0.78 21.72 9.62
CA TYR A 110 -1.87 22.68 9.50
C TYR A 110 -2.33 23.20 10.87
N ARG A 111 -2.42 22.33 11.88
CA ARG A 111 -2.76 22.73 13.25
C ARG A 111 -1.71 23.64 13.85
N GLU A 112 -0.45 23.25 13.74
CA GLU A 112 0.68 24.01 14.29
C GLU A 112 0.77 25.42 13.68
N VAL A 113 0.59 25.54 12.36
CA VAL A 113 0.63 26.84 11.66
C VAL A 113 -0.60 27.70 11.92
N SER A 114 -1.79 27.09 12.03
CA SER A 114 -3.04 27.85 12.27
C SER A 114 -3.27 28.24 13.73
N GLY A 115 -2.44 27.77 14.66
CA GLY A 115 -2.60 28.01 16.11
C GLY A 115 -3.95 27.55 16.68
N THR A 116 -4.66 26.66 15.97
CA THR A 116 -6.01 26.25 16.31
C THR A 116 -5.99 24.91 17.03
N ASP A 117 -6.25 24.93 18.34
CA ASP A 117 -6.39 23.71 19.14
C ASP A 117 -7.85 23.19 19.19
N SER A 118 -7.96 21.88 19.00
CA SER A 118 -9.13 21.00 19.22
C SER A 118 -10.51 21.53 18.79
N GLY A 119 -10.98 21.10 17.60
CA GLY A 119 -12.40 21.24 17.19
C GLY A 119 -12.61 21.49 15.69
N ALA A 120 -11.63 22.09 15.01
CA ALA A 120 -11.70 22.26 13.56
C ALA A 120 -11.58 20.91 12.84
N LYS A 121 -12.49 20.68 11.87
CA LYS A 121 -12.41 19.57 10.90
C LYS A 121 -11.28 19.83 9.91
N MET A 122 -10.03 19.73 10.39
CA MET A 122 -8.85 20.13 9.62
C MET A 122 -8.73 19.34 8.32
N TYR A 123 -9.03 18.03 8.36
CA TYR A 123 -9.09 17.21 7.15
C TYR A 123 -10.10 17.71 6.11
N SER A 124 -11.26 18.22 6.52
CA SER A 124 -12.23 18.80 5.59
C SER A 124 -11.70 20.10 4.97
N ARG A 125 -11.06 20.95 5.77
CA ARG A 125 -10.43 22.18 5.27
C ARG A 125 -9.29 21.89 4.28
N MET A 126 -8.46 20.89 4.57
CA MET A 126 -7.40 20.44 3.66
C MET A 126 -7.97 19.95 2.34
N GLN A 127 -9.11 19.23 2.38
CA GLN A 127 -9.82 18.76 1.20
C GLN A 127 -10.41 19.92 0.37
N GLU A 128 -11.14 20.84 1.00
CA GLU A 128 -11.70 22.03 0.33
C GLU A 128 -10.59 22.85 -0.34
N GLN A 129 -9.49 23.11 0.39
CA GLN A 129 -8.33 23.82 -0.15
C GLN A 129 -7.67 23.11 -1.34
N ALA A 130 -7.61 21.78 -1.31
CA ALA A 130 -7.11 20.96 -2.40
C ALA A 130 -8.01 21.08 -3.65
N GLU A 131 -9.34 21.04 -3.47
CA GLU A 131 -10.31 21.18 -4.55
C GLU A 131 -10.27 22.57 -5.18
N ASP A 132 -10.30 23.63 -4.35
CA ASP A 132 -10.20 25.02 -4.80
C ASP A 132 -8.91 25.27 -5.62
N PHE A 133 -7.79 24.68 -5.18
CA PHE A 133 -6.52 24.80 -5.91
C PHE A 133 -6.58 24.11 -7.27
N LEU A 134 -7.15 22.90 -7.33
CA LEU A 134 -7.29 22.17 -8.59
C LEU A 134 -8.18 22.92 -9.58
N GLU A 135 -9.28 23.51 -9.11
CA GLU A 135 -10.16 24.31 -9.94
C GLU A 135 -9.45 25.55 -10.48
N LYS A 136 -8.69 26.25 -9.63
CA LYS A 136 -8.05 27.52 -9.99
C LYS A 136 -6.78 27.37 -10.83
N TYR A 137 -5.96 26.36 -10.54
CA TYR A 137 -4.60 26.24 -11.11
C TYR A 137 -4.39 24.96 -11.93
N GLY A 138 -5.29 23.98 -11.84
CA GLY A 138 -5.18 22.71 -12.54
C GLY A 138 -4.17 21.74 -11.91
N LYS A 139 -4.21 20.48 -12.36
CA LYS A 139 -3.36 19.40 -11.86
C LYS A 139 -1.86 19.62 -12.11
N GLU A 140 -1.52 20.28 -13.21
CA GLU A 140 -0.11 20.51 -13.59
C GLU A 140 0.62 21.49 -12.66
N ALA A 141 -0.13 22.31 -11.92
CA ALA A 141 0.42 23.26 -10.95
C ALA A 141 0.67 22.64 -9.56
N VAL A 142 0.24 21.38 -9.36
CA VAL A 142 0.40 20.67 -8.09
C VAL A 142 1.87 20.32 -7.88
N TRP A 143 2.34 20.38 -6.63
CA TRP A 143 3.72 19.99 -6.29
C TRP A 143 3.96 18.51 -6.59
N LYS A 144 5.16 18.00 -6.35
CA LYS A 144 5.40 16.56 -6.31
C LYS A 144 5.91 16.21 -4.94
N VAL A 145 5.18 15.33 -4.24
CA VAL A 145 5.48 14.95 -2.87
C VAL A 145 5.85 13.47 -2.82
N ASP A 146 7.11 13.21 -2.48
CA ASP A 146 7.57 11.89 -2.05
C ASP A 146 7.25 11.71 -0.56
N THR A 147 6.40 10.74 -0.26
CA THR A 147 5.92 10.45 1.10
C THR A 147 6.82 9.51 1.89
N ALA A 148 8.05 9.21 1.44
CA ALA A 148 9.01 8.37 2.14
C ALA A 148 9.58 9.01 3.45
N PHE A 149 8.74 9.69 4.23
CA PHE A 149 9.09 10.37 5.49
C PHE A 149 9.69 9.41 6.53
N SER A 150 9.28 8.14 6.52
CA SER A 150 9.83 7.07 7.37
C SER A 150 10.80 6.15 6.61
N GLY A 151 11.29 6.57 5.44
CA GLY A 151 12.06 5.73 4.54
C GLY A 151 11.20 4.72 3.77
N THR A 152 11.88 3.77 3.15
CA THR A 152 11.27 2.67 2.38
C THR A 152 11.82 1.33 2.85
N ARG A 153 11.16 0.23 2.49
CA ARG A 153 11.63 -1.12 2.85
C ARG A 153 13.02 -1.44 2.27
N SER A 154 13.31 -0.93 1.08
CA SER A 154 14.60 -1.12 0.39
C SER A 154 15.67 -0.10 0.79
N ASP A 155 15.25 1.09 1.24
CA ASP A 155 16.15 2.15 1.69
C ASP A 155 15.54 2.87 2.91
N PRO A 156 15.93 2.46 4.13
CA PRO A 156 15.49 3.09 5.38
C PRO A 156 16.03 4.51 5.58
N SER A 157 17.07 4.90 4.85
CA SER A 157 17.71 6.22 4.97
C SER A 157 17.01 7.30 4.15
N ARG A 158 16.25 6.91 3.12
CA ARG A 158 15.45 7.83 2.31
C ARG A 158 14.51 8.67 3.18
N ARG A 159 14.30 9.91 2.75
CA ARG A 159 13.37 10.85 3.40
C ARG A 159 12.40 11.40 2.36
N GLY A 160 11.26 11.89 2.85
CA GLY A 160 10.27 12.54 2.00
C GLY A 160 10.82 13.84 1.41
N MET A 161 10.27 14.24 0.27
CA MET A 161 10.75 15.38 -0.51
C MET A 161 9.58 16.06 -1.20
N ILE A 162 9.61 17.39 -1.24
CA ILE A 162 8.66 18.21 -2.01
C ILE A 162 9.44 18.89 -3.12
N THR A 163 8.98 18.75 -4.37
CA THR A 163 9.58 19.39 -5.55
C THR A 163 8.50 20.08 -6.39
N GLY A 164 8.92 20.91 -7.34
CA GLY A 164 7.99 21.64 -8.22
C GLY A 164 7.38 22.89 -7.59
N ILE A 165 7.98 23.44 -6.53
CA ILE A 165 7.54 24.67 -5.90
C ILE A 165 7.89 25.86 -6.82
N GLY A 166 6.86 26.53 -7.34
CA GLY A 166 6.95 27.76 -8.12
C GLY A 166 6.04 28.88 -7.58
N VAL A 167 6.22 30.11 -8.07
CA VAL A 167 5.54 31.32 -7.56
C VAL A 167 4.01 31.21 -7.63
N TRP A 168 3.48 30.58 -8.68
CA TRP A 168 2.02 30.38 -8.85
C TRP A 168 1.44 29.24 -8.00
N SER A 169 2.31 28.41 -7.44
CA SER A 169 1.95 27.25 -6.63
C SER A 169 2.14 27.47 -5.12
N GLY A 170 2.58 28.67 -4.71
CA GLY A 170 2.98 29.01 -3.32
C GLY A 170 1.87 29.05 -2.27
N THR A 171 0.69 28.51 -2.57
CA THR A 171 -0.41 28.38 -1.60
C THR A 171 -0.26 27.03 -0.89
N LEU A 172 -0.48 26.99 0.44
CA LEU A 172 -0.48 25.76 1.26
C LEU A 172 -1.31 24.60 0.64
N CYS A 173 -2.32 24.94 -0.16
CA CYS A 173 -3.15 24.00 -0.90
C CYS A 173 -2.37 23.03 -1.82
N GLY A 174 -1.22 23.44 -2.39
CA GLY A 174 -0.39 22.58 -3.25
C GLY A 174 0.13 21.31 -2.56
N GLU A 175 0.21 21.31 -1.23
CA GLU A 175 0.66 20.18 -0.40
C GLU A 175 -0.41 19.09 -0.21
N SER A 176 -1.70 19.47 -0.23
CA SER A 176 -2.78 18.60 0.20
C SER A 176 -3.17 17.53 -0.84
N ILE A 177 -2.97 17.80 -2.13
CA ILE A 177 -3.48 16.99 -3.26
C ILE A 177 -2.66 15.72 -3.52
N ASN A 178 -1.35 15.73 -3.26
CA ASN A 178 -0.45 14.67 -3.74
C ASN A 178 -0.44 13.37 -2.95
N LYS A 179 -1.10 13.28 -1.80
CA LYS A 179 -0.94 12.11 -0.93
C LYS A 179 -1.63 10.86 -1.47
N ILE A 180 -2.65 11.02 -2.31
CA ILE A 180 -3.27 9.92 -3.05
C ILE A 180 -2.40 9.59 -4.27
N THR A 181 -1.86 10.61 -4.96
CA THR A 181 -1.03 10.45 -6.16
C THR A 181 0.34 9.84 -5.88
N GLY A 182 1.04 10.15 -4.79
CA GLY A 182 2.33 9.54 -4.45
C GLY A 182 2.22 8.05 -4.14
N ASN A 183 1.10 7.63 -3.53
CA ASN A 183 0.76 6.21 -3.41
C ASN A 183 0.50 5.60 -4.80
N LEU A 184 -0.10 6.35 -5.73
CA LEU A 184 -0.34 5.95 -7.12
C LEU A 184 0.93 5.95 -8.00
N GLU A 185 1.92 6.82 -7.77
CA GLU A 185 3.18 6.84 -8.54
C GLU A 185 4.06 5.64 -8.19
N CYS A 186 4.00 5.17 -6.94
CA CYS A 186 4.57 3.88 -6.56
C CYS A 186 4.00 2.75 -7.45
N ILE A 187 2.70 2.80 -7.77
CA ILE A 187 1.98 1.87 -8.67
C ILE A 187 2.45 1.98 -10.11
N LEU A 188 2.62 3.20 -10.65
CA LEU A 188 3.14 3.38 -12.01
C LEU A 188 4.55 2.79 -12.13
N SER A 189 5.38 2.93 -11.09
CA SER A 189 6.68 2.26 -11.04
C SER A 189 6.56 0.72 -10.98
N MET A 190 5.52 0.19 -10.30
CA MET A 190 5.24 -1.26 -10.23
C MET A 190 4.77 -1.81 -11.58
N ARG A 191 3.86 -1.12 -12.28
CA ARG A 191 3.39 -1.52 -13.62
C ARG A 191 4.55 -1.54 -14.62
N MET A 192 5.47 -0.58 -14.56
CA MET A 192 6.66 -0.58 -15.43
C MET A 192 7.61 -1.75 -15.13
N LYS A 193 7.83 -2.10 -13.85
CA LYS A 193 8.68 -3.25 -13.49
C LYS A 193 8.09 -4.59 -13.94
N CYS A 194 6.78 -4.79 -13.82
CA CYS A 194 6.13 -6.00 -14.33
C CYS A 194 6.15 -6.07 -15.86
N THR A 195 5.98 -4.95 -16.56
CA THR A 195 6.02 -4.90 -18.04
C THR A 195 7.42 -5.19 -18.61
N VAL A 196 8.48 -4.91 -17.85
CA VAL A 196 9.88 -5.21 -18.23
C VAL A 196 10.24 -6.69 -18.04
N ILE A 197 9.51 -7.42 -17.19
CA ILE A 197 9.72 -8.86 -16.94
C ILE A 197 8.88 -9.73 -17.89
N SER A 198 7.79 -9.19 -18.46
CA SER A 198 6.88 -9.90 -19.38
C SER A 198 7.24 -9.71 -20.88
N ARG A 199 8.52 -9.54 -21.24
CA ARG A 199 8.99 -9.52 -22.63
C ARG A 199 10.20 -10.43 -22.83
#